data_AF-A0A518AHZ5-F1
#
_entry.id   AF-A0A518AHZ5-F1
#
_cell.length_a   1.000
_cell.length_b   1.000
_cell.length_c   1.000
_cell.angle_alpha   90.00
_cell.angle_beta   90.00
_cell.angle_gamma   90.00
#
_symmetry.space_group_name_H-M   'P 1'
#
loop_
_entity.id
_entity.type
_entity.pdbx_description
1 polymer ?
#
loop_
_entity_poly.entity_id
_entity_poly.type
_entity_poly.pdbx_seq_one_letter_code
_entity_poly.pdbx_strand_id
1 'polypeptide(L)'
;MWQCNQCRELLEDQFDACWKCGCSRAANLATDMLSDSSNSQLSETDSLRFIEQYRCAKCGHDESVLERIEGRGTGHGHGRMLAKDFLAVSCDRCGYAEFYNLSILEQRTGMQNFFRQLFRS
;
A
#
# COMPACT_ATOMS: atom_id res chain seq x y z
N MET A 1 14.92 2.05 26.50
CA MET A 1 15.53 2.12 25.15
C MET A 1 14.54 1.50 24.20
N TRP A 2 14.37 2.08 23.00
CA TRP A 2 13.45 1.59 21.97
C TRP A 2 14.17 1.42 20.65
N GLN A 3 13.78 0.42 19.85
CA GLN A 3 14.38 0.14 18.56
C GLN A 3 13.49 0.63 17.44
N CYS A 4 14.01 1.44 16.51
CA CYS A 4 13.25 1.95 15.37
C CYS A 4 12.86 0.83 14.39
N ASN A 5 11.57 0.64 14.10
CA ASN A 5 11.09 -0.34 13.12
C ASN A 5 11.57 -0.06 11.67
N GLN A 6 11.82 1.20 11.32
CA GLN A 6 12.25 1.62 9.98
C GLN A 6 13.74 1.38 9.70
N CYS A 7 14.63 1.70 10.66
CA CYS A 7 16.07 1.65 10.44
C CYS A 7 16.85 0.76 11.43
N ARG A 8 16.14 0.10 12.35
CA ARG A 8 16.64 -0.83 13.38
C ARG A 8 17.64 -0.25 14.38
N GLU A 9 17.80 1.07 14.40
CA GLU A 9 18.65 1.79 15.34
C GLU A 9 18.08 1.72 16.76
N LEU A 10 18.95 1.59 17.76
CA LEU A 10 18.59 1.60 19.18
C LEU A 10 18.65 3.03 19.72
N LEU A 11 17.55 3.51 20.28
CA LEU A 11 17.39 4.86 20.79
C LEU A 11 17.06 4.86 22.29
N GLU A 12 17.44 5.93 22.98
CA GLU A 12 17.08 6.14 24.38
C GLU A 12 15.62 6.61 24.52
N ASP A 13 15.00 6.37 25.69
CA ASP A 13 13.60 6.73 25.93
C ASP A 13 13.34 8.23 26.00
N GLN A 14 14.39 9.04 26.03
CA GLN A 14 14.31 10.51 26.03
C GLN A 14 14.00 11.08 24.64
N PHE A 15 14.18 10.29 23.57
CA PHE A 15 13.92 10.74 22.21
C PHE A 15 12.54 10.30 21.72
N ASP A 16 11.76 11.26 21.24
CA ASP A 16 10.44 11.02 20.65
C ASP A 16 10.48 10.68 19.15
N ALA A 17 11.65 10.78 18.52
CA ALA A 17 11.85 10.45 17.11
C ALA A 17 13.24 9.86 16.84
N CYS A 18 13.32 9.03 15.80
CA CYS A 18 14.59 8.48 15.33
C CYS A 18 15.43 9.58 14.67
N TRP A 19 16.61 9.84 15.21
CA TRP A 19 17.58 10.78 14.63
C TRP A 19 18.04 10.45 13.20
N LYS A 20 17.89 9.19 12.75
CA LYS A 20 18.39 8.72 11.46
C LYS A 20 17.34 8.75 10.36
N CYS A 21 16.11 8.34 10.64
CA CYS A 21 15.03 8.26 9.66
C CYS A 21 13.83 9.17 9.95
N GLY A 22 13.81 9.85 11.11
CA GLY A 22 12.71 10.73 11.51
C GLY A 22 11.45 10.01 11.99
N CYS A 23 11.43 8.68 12.03
CA CYS A 23 10.28 7.91 12.51
C CYS A 23 9.99 8.21 13.98
N SER A 24 8.75 8.58 14.30
CA SER A 24 8.35 8.91 15.68
C SER A 24 8.20 7.64 16.53
N ARG A 25 8.50 7.77 17.82
CA ARG A 25 8.34 6.67 18.79
C ARG A 25 6.89 6.19 18.87
N ALA A 26 5.93 7.10 18.74
CA ALA A 26 4.50 6.78 18.72
C ALA A 26 4.12 5.93 17.49
N ALA A 27 4.62 6.28 16.30
CA ALA A 27 4.39 5.48 15.09
C ALA A 27 5.04 4.09 15.20
N ASN A 28 6.18 4.00 15.86
CA ASN A 28 6.89 2.74 16.09
C ASN A 28 6.15 1.78 17.04
N LEU A 29 5.42 2.32 18.02
CA LEU A 29 4.57 1.54 18.94
C LEU A 29 3.21 1.19 18.32
N ALA A 30 2.67 2.02 17.44
CA ALA A 30 1.40 1.78 16.77
C ALA A 30 1.44 0.56 15.82
N THR A 31 2.62 0.19 15.32
CA THR A 31 2.78 -1.00 14.47
C THR A 31 2.51 -2.33 15.18
N ASP A 32 2.58 -2.40 16.52
CA ASP A 32 2.25 -3.63 17.27
C ASP A 32 0.74 -3.85 17.46
N MET A 33 -0.09 -2.85 17.13
CA MET A 33 -1.55 -2.88 17.36
C MET A 33 -2.38 -2.80 16.07
N LEU A 34 -1.74 -2.84 14.89
CA LEU A 34 -2.40 -2.87 13.58
C LEU A 34 -2.24 -4.23 12.88
N SER A 35 -2.35 -5.32 13.64
CA SER A 35 -2.57 -6.65 13.08
C SER A 35 -4.03 -7.06 13.25
N ASP A 36 -4.98 -6.32 12.68
CA ASP A 36 -6.18 -7.00 12.20
C ASP A 36 -6.97 -6.23 11.13
N SER A 37 -7.39 -7.03 10.15
CA SER A 37 -8.60 -6.86 9.33
C SER A 37 -8.57 -5.82 8.20
N SER A 38 -8.08 -6.28 7.04
CA SER A 38 -8.85 -6.24 5.77
C SER A 38 -8.28 -7.28 4.79
N ASN A 39 -8.65 -8.53 5.03
CA ASN A 39 -8.50 -9.62 4.07
C ASN A 39 -9.45 -9.38 2.89
N SER A 40 -9.00 -8.62 1.89
CA SER A 40 -9.70 -8.47 0.63
C SER A 40 -8.98 -9.31 -0.41
N GLN A 41 -9.57 -10.45 -0.76
CA GLN A 41 -9.04 -11.46 -1.68
C GLN A 41 -8.69 -10.85 -3.05
N LEU A 42 -7.44 -10.42 -3.19
CA LEU A 42 -6.65 -10.61 -4.40
C LEU A 42 -5.98 -11.96 -4.23
N SER A 43 -5.98 -12.80 -5.27
CA SER A 43 -5.24 -14.07 -5.23
C SER A 43 -3.81 -13.76 -4.81
N GLU A 44 -3.30 -14.40 -3.76
CA GLU A 44 -1.98 -14.14 -3.16
C GLU A 44 -0.86 -14.13 -4.23
N THR A 45 -1.06 -14.93 -5.29
CA THR A 45 -0.20 -15.01 -6.47
C THR A 45 -0.18 -13.76 -7.36
N ASP A 46 -1.27 -13.01 -7.45
CA ASP A 46 -1.36 -11.77 -8.24
C ASP A 46 -0.66 -10.61 -7.56
N SER A 47 -0.80 -10.51 -6.24
CA SER A 47 -0.12 -9.50 -5.42
C SER A 47 1.41 -9.70 -5.44
N LEU A 48 1.88 -10.95 -5.38
CA LEU A 48 3.32 -11.25 -5.45
C LEU A 48 3.93 -10.85 -6.80
N ARG A 49 3.25 -11.17 -7.91
CA ARG A 49 3.72 -10.79 -9.26
C ARG A 49 3.76 -9.29 -9.47
N PHE A 50 2.85 -8.56 -8.84
CA PHE A 50 2.85 -7.10 -8.88
C PHE A 50 4.11 -6.54 -8.22
N ILE A 51 4.42 -7.00 -7.00
CA ILE A 51 5.57 -6.51 -6.24
C ILE A 51 6.88 -6.77 -7.00
N GLU A 52 7.03 -7.93 -7.64
CA GLU A 52 8.23 -8.27 -8.42
C GLU A 52 8.46 -7.36 -9.64
N GLN A 53 7.40 -6.77 -10.20
CA GLN A 53 7.48 -5.93 -11.41
C GLN A 53 7.32 -4.44 -11.12
N TYR A 54 6.99 -4.09 -9.89
CA TYR A 54 6.77 -2.71 -9.53
C TYR A 54 8.08 -1.94 -9.60
N ARG A 55 8.00 -0.75 -10.19
CA ARG A 55 9.09 0.22 -10.12
C ARG A 55 8.50 1.60 -9.95
N CYS A 56 8.88 2.26 -8.86
CA CYS A 56 8.40 3.59 -8.53
C CYS A 56 8.73 4.58 -9.66
N ALA A 57 7.70 5.17 -10.27
CA ALA A 57 7.83 6.14 -11.35
C ALA A 57 8.58 7.43 -10.93
N LYS A 58 8.75 7.69 -9.63
CA LYS A 58 9.47 8.85 -9.10
C LYS A 58 10.93 8.57 -8.80
N CYS A 59 11.22 7.52 -8.03
CA CYS A 59 12.56 7.27 -7.47
C CYS A 59 13.22 5.99 -7.98
N GLY A 60 12.52 5.18 -8.79
CA GLY A 60 13.03 3.95 -9.37
C GLY A 60 13.20 2.79 -8.39
N HIS A 61 12.74 2.93 -7.14
CA HIS A 61 12.71 1.86 -6.13
C HIS A 61 11.73 0.77 -6.53
N ASP A 62 12.05 -0.47 -6.18
CA ASP A 62 11.33 -1.69 -6.53
C ASP A 62 10.40 -2.17 -5.41
N GLU A 63 10.63 -1.79 -4.16
CA GLU A 63 9.72 -2.16 -3.08
C GLU A 63 8.48 -1.26 -3.03
N SER A 64 7.33 -1.88 -2.72
CA SER A 64 6.04 -1.21 -2.60
C SER A 64 5.10 -1.88 -1.61
N VAL A 65 4.15 -1.09 -1.14
CA VAL A 65 3.02 -1.52 -0.32
C VAL A 65 1.76 -1.45 -1.17
N LEU A 66 1.05 -2.57 -1.26
CA LEU A 66 -0.23 -2.66 -1.95
C LEU A 66 -1.36 -2.64 -0.92
N GLU A 67 -2.37 -1.82 -1.19
CA GLU A 67 -3.57 -1.75 -0.37
C GLU A 67 -4.79 -1.70 -1.28
N ARG A 68 -5.76 -2.59 -1.05
CA ARG A 68 -7.05 -2.52 -1.74
C ARG A 68 -7.99 -1.65 -0.93
N ILE A 69 -8.54 -0.65 -1.59
CA ILE A 69 -9.48 0.28 -1.00
C ILE A 69 -10.87 -0.02 -1.56
N GLU A 70 -11.72 -0.57 -0.71
CA GLU A 70 -13.12 -0.78 -1.01
C GLU A 70 -13.90 0.52 -0.79
N GLY A 71 -14.24 1.20 -1.87
CA GLY A 71 -15.07 2.40 -1.82
C GLY A 71 -16.53 2.03 -1.65
N ARG A 72 -16.99 1.85 -0.41
CA ARG A 72 -18.43 1.71 -0.09
C ARG A 72 -19.02 3.08 0.24
N GLY A 73 -19.52 3.77 -0.79
CA GLY A 73 -20.24 5.03 -0.62
C GLY A 73 -21.75 4.81 -0.42
N THR A 74 -22.32 5.40 0.64
CA THR A 74 -23.77 5.63 0.74
C THR A 74 -24.12 6.89 -0.05
N GLY A 75 -24.48 6.73 -1.32
CA GLY A 75 -25.03 7.83 -2.10
C GLY A 75 -26.37 8.27 -1.50
N HIS A 76 -26.48 9.52 -1.05
CA HIS A 76 -27.76 10.17 -0.70
C HIS A 76 -28.59 10.42 -1.96
N GLY A 77 -29.06 9.34 -2.58
CA GLY A 77 -29.86 9.36 -3.80
C GLY A 77 -30.18 7.94 -4.25
N HIS A 78 -31.41 7.50 -4.03
CA HIS A 78 -32.01 6.28 -4.61
C HIS A 78 -31.14 5.01 -4.53
N GLY A 79 -30.77 4.57 -3.33
CA GLY A 79 -30.56 3.15 -3.01
C GLY A 79 -29.52 2.36 -3.82
N ARG A 80 -28.62 3.00 -4.57
CA ARG A 80 -27.54 2.31 -5.29
C ARG A 80 -26.24 2.45 -4.51
N MET A 81 -25.83 1.35 -3.88
CA MET A 81 -24.45 1.19 -3.41
C MET A 81 -23.53 1.19 -4.64
N LEU A 82 -22.75 2.27 -4.79
CA LEU A 82 -21.67 2.29 -5.75
C LEU A 82 -20.44 1.74 -5.05
N ALA A 83 -20.29 0.43 -5.06
CA ALA A 83 -19.03 -0.21 -4.69
C ALA A 83 -18.04 0.04 -5.83
N LYS A 84 -17.03 0.88 -5.58
CA LYS A 84 -15.89 1.03 -6.48
C LYS A 84 -14.63 0.60 -5.75
N ASP A 85 -13.97 -0.41 -6.28
CA ASP A 85 -12.74 -0.91 -5.68
C ASP A 85 -11.54 -0.27 -6.38
N PHE A 86 -10.58 0.15 -5.57
CA PHE A 86 -9.32 0.71 -6.02
C PHE A 86 -8.16 -0.11 -5.45
N LEU A 87 -7.07 -0.18 -6.20
CA LEU A 87 -5.79 -0.67 -5.73
C LEU A 87 -4.85 0.52 -5.58
N ALA A 88 -4.44 0.79 -4.36
CA ALA A 88 -3.41 1.75 -4.03
C ALA A 88 -2.06 1.05 -3.99
N VAL A 89 -1.06 1.67 -4.61
CA VAL A 89 0.31 1.18 -4.63
C VAL A 89 1.20 2.31 -4.18
N SER A 90 1.90 2.10 -3.07
CA SER A 90 2.74 3.12 -2.45
C SER A 90 4.18 2.68 -2.42
N CYS A 91 5.09 3.55 -2.85
CA CYS A 91 6.52 3.34 -2.70
C CYS A 91 6.91 3.54 -1.22
N ASP A 92 7.54 2.53 -0.65
CA ASP A 92 8.06 2.53 0.73
C ASP A 92 9.19 3.56 0.95
N ARG A 93 9.96 3.87 -0.08
CA ARG A 93 11.11 4.77 -0.01
C ARG A 93 10.73 6.24 -0.08
N CYS A 94 9.91 6.64 -1.05
CA CYS A 94 9.60 8.06 -1.30
C CYS A 94 8.15 8.45 -1.00
N GLY A 95 7.30 7.49 -0.62
CA GLY A 95 5.89 7.73 -0.32
C GLY A 95 5.02 8.07 -1.54
N TYR A 96 5.57 7.97 -2.76
CA TYR A 96 4.77 8.17 -3.96
C TYR A 96 3.71 7.07 -4.05
N ALA A 97 2.44 7.48 -4.15
CA ALA A 97 1.29 6.58 -4.23
C ALA A 97 0.52 6.79 -5.53
N GLU A 98 0.09 5.68 -6.12
CA GLU A 98 -0.75 5.63 -7.31
C GLU A 98 -1.97 4.73 -7.08
N PHE A 99 -3.09 5.08 -7.74
CA PHE A 99 -4.38 4.40 -7.54
C PHE A 99 -4.91 3.87 -8.87
N TYR A 100 -5.31 2.61 -8.85
CA TYR A 100 -5.86 1.90 -10.01
C TYR A 100 -7.30 1.50 -9.75
N ASN A 101 -8.21 1.77 -10.69
CA ASN A 101 -9.61 1.40 -10.58
C ASN A 101 -9.82 -0.07 -10.98
N LEU A 102 -10.00 -0.96 -10.01
CA LEU A 102 -10.08 -2.40 -10.24
C LEU A 102 -11.25 -2.80 -11.14
N SER A 103 -12.40 -2.12 -11.04
CA SER A 103 -13.58 -2.42 -11.86
C SER A 103 -13.35 -2.19 -13.36
N ILE A 104 -12.53 -1.20 -13.73
CA ILE A 104 -12.14 -0.97 -15.13
C ILE A 104 -11.13 -2.04 -15.58
N LEU A 105 -10.22 -2.43 -14.68
CA LEU A 105 -9.18 -3.41 -14.97
C LEU A 105 -9.77 -4.78 -15.25
N GLU A 106 -10.65 -5.26 -14.38
CA GLU A 106 -11.33 -6.56 -14.53
C GLU A 106 -12.12 -6.67 -15.85
N GLN A 107 -12.72 -5.57 -16.32
CA GLN A 107 -13.54 -5.55 -17.54
C GLN A 107 -12.72 -5.57 -18.84
N ARG A 108 -11.52 -4.98 -18.86
CA ARG A 108 -10.72 -4.82 -20.09
C ARG A 108 -9.76 -5.97 -20.33
N THR A 109 -9.20 -6.52 -19.26
CA THR A 109 -8.12 -7.51 -19.36
C THR A 109 -8.09 -8.21 -18.01
N GLY A 110 -8.31 -9.52 -17.94
CA GLY A 110 -8.11 -10.25 -16.69
C GLY A 110 -6.79 -9.83 -16.03
N MET A 111 -6.79 -9.57 -14.72
CA MET A 111 -5.75 -8.80 -14.01
C MET A 111 -4.31 -9.18 -14.38
N GLN A 112 -4.09 -10.47 -14.64
CA GLN A 112 -2.85 -11.09 -15.12
C GLN A 112 -2.17 -10.37 -16.31
N ASN A 113 -2.97 -9.85 -17.26
CA ASN A 113 -2.45 -9.24 -18.49
C ASN A 113 -2.21 -7.73 -18.37
N PHE A 114 -2.85 -7.07 -17.40
CA PHE A 114 -2.75 -5.64 -17.20
C PHE A 114 -1.40 -5.24 -16.61
N PHE A 115 -0.91 -5.96 -15.60
CA PHE A 115 0.37 -5.64 -14.96
C PHE A 115 1.56 -5.76 -15.91
N ARG A 116 1.51 -6.75 -16.83
CA ARG A 116 2.48 -6.83 -17.94
C ARG A 116 2.45 -5.64 -18.90
N GLN A 117 1.33 -4.94 -19.05
CA GLN A 117 1.22 -3.79 -19.93
C GLN A 117 1.70 -2.49 -19.28
N LEU A 118 1.47 -2.31 -17.98
CA LEU A 118 1.90 -1.10 -17.27
C LEU A 118 3.41 -1.04 -17.03
N PHE A 119 4.03 -2.17 -16.68
CA PHE A 119 5.44 -2.21 -16.24
C PHE A 119 6.39 -2.76 -17.30
N ARG A 120 5.99 -2.70 -18.57
CA ARG A 120 6.85 -2.98 -19.73
C ARG A 120 7.81 -1.81 -19.98
N SER A 121 8.79 -1.62 -19.09
CA SER A 121 9.93 -0.72 -19.34
C SER A 121 11.23 -1.37 -18.91
#